data_AF-A0A933LHJ7-F1
#
_entry.id   AF-A0A933LHJ7-F1
#
_cell.length_a   1.000
_cell.length_b   1.000
_cell.length_c   1.000
_cell.angle_alpha   90.00
_cell.angle_beta   90.00
_cell.angle_gamma   90.00
#
_symmetry.space_group_name_H-M   'P 1'
#
loop_
_entity.id
_entity.type
_entity.pdbx_description
1 polymer ?
#
loop_
_entity_poly.entity_id
_entity_poly.type
_entity_poly.pdbx_seq_one_letter_code
_entity_poly.pdbx_strand_id
1 'polypeptide(L)'
;MRMRSNLERLTLPIMAGWLTTGAAADIISTSSSVLIQPLPDVLLLGAKEDTDHAFVFEERHGLVLAAPLHVDLIAPFDWTATIGQPVPPAALGGDLPAGLGVNSHLVHYDPVGTTLILTRVEGTIAFQNPVLGAIVMTQHLNDSDSLLGVPGTVYAQGFTYRGMEEFDHAKVTLVDPYTVEFRLFAGPVMNEFRVITAIPEPAPALLAIIGLLLTARRTTPRRPR
;
A
#
# COMPACT_ATOMS: atom_id res chain seq x y z
N MET A 1 1.92 -74.54 13.09
CA MET A 1 1.90 -73.18 13.69
C MET A 1 1.98 -72.15 12.56
N ARG A 2 0.82 -71.67 12.07
CA ARG A 2 0.75 -70.61 11.07
C ARG A 2 -0.55 -69.84 11.31
N MET A 3 -0.47 -68.85 12.19
CA MET A 3 -1.50 -67.83 12.34
C MET A 3 -1.53 -66.98 11.06
N ARG A 4 -2.71 -66.78 10.48
CA ARG A 4 -2.98 -65.66 9.58
C ARG A 4 -4.19 -64.92 10.13
N SER A 5 -3.90 -63.74 10.63
CA SER A 5 -4.80 -62.76 11.23
C SER A 5 -5.67 -62.08 10.17
N ASN A 6 -6.95 -61.94 10.50
CA ASN A 6 -7.89 -61.03 9.84
C ASN A 6 -7.43 -59.59 10.01
N LEU A 7 -7.34 -58.83 8.92
CA LEU A 7 -7.35 -57.37 8.97
C LEU A 7 -8.40 -56.87 7.98
N GLU A 8 -9.54 -56.48 8.53
CA GLU A 8 -10.57 -55.71 7.85
C GLU A 8 -10.01 -54.32 7.53
N ARG A 9 -10.06 -53.92 6.25
CA ARG A 9 -9.65 -52.59 5.81
C ARG A 9 -10.78 -51.61 6.09
N LEU A 10 -10.66 -50.86 7.18
CA LEU A 10 -11.44 -49.68 7.47
C LEU A 10 -10.95 -48.53 6.57
N THR A 11 -11.65 -48.24 5.47
CA THR A 11 -11.36 -47.06 4.63
C THR A 11 -12.00 -45.82 5.24
N LEU A 12 -11.19 -45.00 5.90
CA LEU A 12 -11.53 -43.63 6.27
C LEU A 12 -11.55 -42.76 5.00
N PRO A 13 -12.59 -41.93 4.75
CA PRO A 13 -12.51 -40.92 3.71
C PRO A 13 -11.54 -39.82 4.16
N ILE A 14 -10.49 -39.59 3.36
CA ILE A 14 -9.63 -38.42 3.48
C ILE A 14 -10.48 -37.22 3.03
N MET A 15 -10.99 -36.46 4.00
CA MET A 15 -11.47 -35.10 3.75
C MET A 15 -10.27 -34.24 3.41
N ALA A 16 -9.98 -34.10 2.11
CA ALA A 16 -9.05 -33.10 1.60
C ALA A 16 -9.69 -31.71 1.81
N GLY A 17 -9.36 -31.08 2.93
CA GLY A 17 -9.61 -29.67 3.13
C GLY A 17 -8.72 -28.89 2.18
N TRP A 18 -9.31 -28.32 1.12
CA TRP A 18 -8.66 -27.29 0.34
C TRP A 18 -8.65 -26.01 1.19
N LEU A 19 -7.55 -25.76 1.89
CA LEU A 19 -7.20 -24.41 2.31
C LEU A 19 -6.70 -23.69 1.05
N THR A 20 -7.61 -23.02 0.35
CA THR A 20 -7.21 -22.03 -0.65
C THR A 20 -6.82 -20.75 0.08
N THR A 21 -5.59 -20.66 0.59
CA THR A 21 -4.96 -19.36 0.79
C THR A 21 -4.44 -18.90 -0.57
N GLY A 22 -5.37 -18.53 -1.45
CA GLY A 22 -5.01 -17.63 -2.54
C GLY A 22 -4.83 -16.26 -1.91
N ALA A 23 -3.60 -15.75 -1.87
CA ALA A 23 -3.41 -14.31 -1.76
C ALA A 23 -4.19 -13.71 -2.93
N ALA A 24 -5.32 -13.05 -2.65
CA ALA A 24 -5.93 -12.21 -3.65
C ALA A 24 -4.92 -11.08 -3.87
N ALA A 25 -4.30 -11.03 -5.04
CA ALA A 25 -3.47 -9.89 -5.43
C ALA A 25 -4.34 -8.64 -5.30
N ASP A 26 -3.93 -7.70 -4.44
CA ASP A 26 -4.69 -6.48 -4.23
C ASP A 26 -4.48 -5.52 -5.40
N ILE A 27 -3.42 -5.70 -6.18
CA ILE A 27 -3.18 -4.97 -7.44
C ILE A 27 -3.88 -5.69 -8.60
N ILE A 28 -4.82 -5.02 -9.24
CA ILE A 28 -5.58 -5.52 -10.40
C ILE A 28 -4.77 -5.33 -11.70
N SER A 29 -4.19 -4.16 -11.89
CA SER A 29 -3.46 -3.82 -13.10
C SER A 29 -2.51 -2.65 -12.89
N THR A 30 -1.52 -2.56 -13.78
CA THR A 30 -0.56 -1.47 -13.84
C THR A 30 -0.36 -1.00 -15.28
N SER A 31 0.17 0.21 -15.46
CA SER A 31 0.71 0.63 -16.76
C SER A 31 1.97 -0.15 -17.13
N SER A 32 2.36 -0.13 -18.42
CA SER A 32 3.52 -0.88 -18.91
C SER A 32 4.87 -0.50 -18.28
N SER A 33 4.95 0.72 -17.75
CA SER A 33 6.10 1.29 -17.03
C SER A 33 6.19 0.85 -15.57
N VAL A 34 5.28 0.01 -15.08
CA VAL A 34 5.22 -0.41 -13.68
C VAL A 34 5.14 -1.93 -13.59
N LEU A 35 6.13 -2.51 -12.93
CA LEU A 35 6.28 -3.96 -12.78
C LEU A 35 5.87 -4.39 -11.37
N ILE A 36 4.89 -5.29 -11.28
CA ILE A 36 4.56 -5.95 -10.01
C ILE A 36 5.59 -7.04 -9.75
N GLN A 37 6.24 -7.00 -8.59
CA GLN A 37 7.25 -7.98 -8.20
C GLN A 37 7.13 -8.35 -6.71
N PRO A 38 7.67 -9.50 -6.28
CA PRO A 38 7.88 -9.76 -4.87
C PRO A 38 8.97 -8.82 -4.32
N LEU A 39 8.83 -8.43 -3.05
CA LEU A 39 9.82 -7.60 -2.39
C LEU A 39 11.15 -8.37 -2.21
N PRO A 40 12.32 -7.78 -2.54
CA PRO A 40 13.62 -8.40 -2.29
C PRO A 40 14.00 -8.39 -0.80
N ASP A 41 14.99 -9.21 -0.42
CA ASP A 41 15.55 -9.20 0.94
C ASP A 41 16.26 -7.86 1.27
N VAL A 42 16.70 -7.12 0.25
CA VAL A 42 17.40 -5.84 0.38
C VAL A 42 16.83 -4.85 -0.63
N LEU A 43 16.32 -3.72 -0.14
CA LEU A 43 15.82 -2.59 -0.93
C LEU A 43 16.56 -1.31 -0.52
N LEU A 44 17.88 -1.31 -0.79
CA LEU A 44 18.78 -0.17 -0.60
C LEU A 44 19.04 0.51 -1.96
N LEU A 45 19.61 1.72 -1.94
CA LEU A 45 20.02 2.41 -3.16
C LEU A 45 20.95 1.53 -3.99
N GLY A 46 20.67 1.40 -5.28
CA GLY A 46 21.41 0.57 -6.22
C GLY A 46 21.11 -0.93 -6.11
N ALA A 47 20.27 -1.37 -5.17
CA ALA A 47 19.95 -2.79 -5.01
C ALA A 47 18.89 -3.25 -6.01
N LYS A 48 18.03 -2.33 -6.48
CA LYS A 48 16.89 -2.64 -7.35
C LYS A 48 16.70 -1.58 -8.43
N GLU A 49 17.66 -1.51 -9.35
CA GLU A 49 17.67 -0.49 -10.39
C GLU A 49 16.92 -0.90 -11.68
N ASP A 50 16.20 0.05 -12.28
CA ASP A 50 15.69 0.01 -13.66
C ASP A 50 15.39 1.43 -14.15
N THR A 51 15.96 1.81 -15.29
CA THR A 51 15.80 3.16 -15.85
C THR A 51 14.40 3.40 -16.43
N ASP A 52 13.75 2.36 -16.93
CA ASP A 52 12.52 2.46 -17.71
C ASP A 52 11.27 2.06 -16.90
N HIS A 53 11.46 1.40 -15.76
CA HIS A 53 10.36 0.85 -14.95
C HIS A 53 10.43 1.26 -13.48
N ALA A 54 9.26 1.56 -12.92
CA ALA A 54 9.06 1.52 -11.48
C ALA A 54 8.63 0.11 -11.06
N PHE A 55 8.93 -0.24 -9.81
CA PHE A 55 8.46 -1.48 -9.20
C PHE A 55 7.33 -1.16 -8.23
N VAL A 56 6.33 -2.04 -8.18
CA VAL A 56 5.36 -2.06 -7.08
C VAL A 56 5.43 -3.41 -6.38
N PHE A 57 5.50 -3.37 -5.07
CA PHE A 57 5.60 -4.53 -4.19
C PHE A 57 4.40 -4.58 -3.26
N GLU A 58 3.81 -5.74 -3.09
CA GLU A 58 2.84 -5.97 -2.00
C GLU A 58 3.63 -6.25 -0.71
N GLU A 59 3.37 -5.48 0.37
CA GLU A 59 4.14 -5.60 1.61
C GLU A 59 3.37 -6.30 2.73
N ARG A 60 2.16 -5.82 3.06
CA ARG A 60 1.29 -6.44 4.07
C ARG A 60 -0.11 -6.57 3.53
N HIS A 61 -0.76 -7.65 3.96
CA HIS A 61 -2.18 -7.88 3.71
C HIS A 61 -2.91 -8.14 5.02
N GLY A 62 -4.12 -7.57 5.15
CA GLY A 62 -4.99 -7.88 6.28
C GLY A 62 -4.50 -7.36 7.64
N LEU A 63 -3.60 -6.36 7.66
CA LEU A 63 -3.05 -5.83 8.91
C LEU A 63 -4.10 -4.98 9.62
N VAL A 64 -4.42 -5.31 10.87
CA VAL A 64 -5.26 -4.45 11.72
C VAL A 64 -4.37 -3.48 12.48
N LEU A 65 -4.59 -2.19 12.29
CA LEU A 65 -3.81 -1.14 12.94
C LEU A 65 -4.04 -1.15 14.47
N ALA A 66 -2.99 -1.37 15.25
CA ALA A 66 -3.09 -1.36 16.72
C ALA A 66 -3.15 0.06 17.31
N ALA A 67 -2.66 1.05 16.56
CA ALA A 67 -2.65 2.47 16.87
C ALA A 67 -2.94 3.26 15.59
N PRO A 68 -3.29 4.56 15.66
CA PRO A 68 -3.45 5.37 14.47
C PRO A 68 -2.18 5.36 13.61
N LEU A 69 -2.34 5.22 12.30
CA LEU A 69 -1.25 5.28 11.32
C LEU A 69 -1.30 6.63 10.62
N HIS A 70 -0.24 7.41 10.76
CA HIS A 70 -0.09 8.64 10.01
C HIS A 70 0.17 8.34 8.52
N VAL A 71 -0.51 9.07 7.64
CA VAL A 71 -0.26 9.10 6.20
C VAL A 71 -0.09 10.54 5.74
N ASP A 72 0.80 10.75 4.77
CA ASP A 72 1.07 12.08 4.21
C ASP A 72 -0.08 12.60 3.36
N LEU A 73 -0.85 11.68 2.77
CA LEU A 73 -1.98 11.95 1.89
C LEU A 73 -3.16 11.08 2.33
N ILE A 74 -4.28 11.68 2.77
CA ILE A 74 -5.56 11.01 2.98
C ILE A 74 -6.40 11.09 1.70
N ALA A 75 -7.02 9.98 1.32
CA ALA A 75 -7.92 9.95 0.16
C ALA A 75 -9.15 10.87 0.33
N PRO A 76 -9.58 11.60 -0.72
CA PRO A 76 -8.92 11.73 -2.01
C PRO A 76 -7.75 12.72 -1.97
N PHE A 77 -6.71 12.46 -2.77
CA PHE A 77 -5.52 13.31 -2.84
C PHE A 77 -5.09 13.61 -4.28
N ASP A 78 -4.52 14.80 -4.47
CA ASP A 78 -3.81 15.22 -5.67
C ASP A 78 -2.58 16.02 -5.21
N TRP A 79 -1.43 15.35 -5.17
CA TRP A 79 -0.21 15.90 -4.62
C TRP A 79 0.84 16.04 -5.72
N THR A 80 1.53 17.19 -5.74
CA THR A 80 2.60 17.48 -6.70
C THR A 80 3.70 18.27 -6.01
N ALA A 81 4.92 17.76 -6.04
CA ALA A 81 6.13 18.50 -5.72
C ALA A 81 6.71 19.16 -6.98
N THR A 82 7.24 20.37 -6.82
CA THR A 82 7.87 21.13 -7.90
C THR A 82 9.17 21.72 -7.36
N ILE A 83 10.28 21.53 -8.08
CA ILE A 83 11.59 22.08 -7.72
C ILE A 83 11.49 23.58 -7.40
N GLY A 84 12.08 23.95 -6.27
CA GLY A 84 12.14 25.34 -5.82
C GLY A 84 10.81 25.87 -5.28
N GLN A 85 9.83 25.01 -5.05
CA GLN A 85 8.64 25.32 -4.27
C GLN A 85 8.65 24.51 -2.97
N PRO A 86 8.20 25.08 -1.85
CA PRO A 86 7.98 24.29 -0.64
C PRO A 86 7.08 23.11 -0.96
N VAL A 87 7.37 21.96 -0.36
CA VAL A 87 6.48 20.80 -0.41
C VAL A 87 5.07 21.26 -0.02
N PRO A 88 4.02 20.88 -0.78
CA PRO A 88 2.64 21.23 -0.44
C PRO A 88 2.38 20.87 1.02
N PRO A 89 1.82 21.78 1.83
CA PRO A 89 1.74 21.60 3.28
C PRO A 89 1.02 20.31 3.67
N ALA A 90 1.37 19.79 4.86
CA ALA A 90 0.79 18.60 5.52
C ALA A 90 -0.75 18.58 5.67
N ALA A 91 -1.46 19.59 5.16
CA ALA A 91 -2.91 19.69 5.14
C ALA A 91 -3.60 18.63 4.24
N LEU A 92 -2.85 17.85 3.45
CA LEU A 92 -3.36 16.66 2.77
C LEU A 92 -3.27 15.38 3.60
N GLY A 93 -2.50 15.38 4.70
CA GLY A 93 -2.25 14.20 5.52
C GLY A 93 -3.20 14.05 6.70
N GLY A 94 -3.02 12.97 7.45
CA GLY A 94 -3.75 12.70 8.67
C GLY A 94 -3.61 11.25 9.13
N ASP A 95 -4.37 10.87 10.15
CA ASP A 95 -4.25 9.54 10.74
C ASP A 95 -5.38 8.61 10.28
N LEU A 96 -5.00 7.43 9.80
CA LEU A 96 -5.91 6.30 9.69
C LEU A 96 -6.14 5.73 11.10
N PRO A 97 -7.40 5.51 11.52
CA PRO A 97 -7.69 5.14 12.91
C PRO A 97 -7.24 3.73 13.26
N ALA A 98 -6.93 3.52 14.54
CA ALA A 98 -6.72 2.19 15.10
C ALA A 98 -7.96 1.29 14.90
N GLY A 99 -7.75 -0.01 14.74
CA GLY A 99 -8.77 -1.01 14.46
C GLY A 99 -9.12 -1.13 12.96
N LEU A 100 -8.62 -0.25 12.11
CA LEU A 100 -8.80 -0.35 10.66
C LEU A 100 -7.92 -1.47 10.08
N GLY A 101 -8.51 -2.31 9.23
CA GLY A 101 -7.78 -3.31 8.44
C GLY A 101 -7.24 -2.69 7.17
N VAL A 102 -5.94 -2.87 6.90
CA VAL A 102 -5.25 -2.28 5.75
C VAL A 102 -4.36 -3.29 5.02
N ASN A 103 -4.12 -3.04 3.73
CA ASN A 103 -2.97 -3.58 3.00
C ASN A 103 -2.00 -2.44 2.69
N SER A 104 -0.71 -2.78 2.50
CA SER A 104 0.34 -1.82 2.12
C SER A 104 1.07 -2.27 0.87
N HIS A 105 1.38 -1.30 0.01
CA HIS A 105 2.07 -1.49 -1.25
C HIS A 105 3.16 -0.44 -1.38
N LEU A 106 4.40 -0.85 -1.61
CA LEU A 106 5.51 0.08 -1.84
C LEU A 106 5.76 0.22 -3.33
N VAL A 107 5.79 1.45 -3.80
CA VAL A 107 6.29 1.81 -5.12
C VAL A 107 7.72 2.28 -4.97
N HIS A 108 8.60 1.77 -5.82
CA HIS A 108 10.03 2.03 -5.80
C HIS A 108 10.53 2.35 -7.19
N TYR A 109 11.36 3.37 -7.31
CA TYR A 109 12.02 3.74 -8.56
C TYR A 109 13.45 4.17 -8.28
N ASP A 110 14.39 3.48 -8.91
CA ASP A 110 15.82 3.71 -8.80
C ASP A 110 16.42 3.52 -10.22
N PRO A 111 16.66 4.58 -10.99
CA PRO A 111 17.16 4.44 -12.34
C PRO A 111 18.60 3.95 -12.32
N VAL A 112 18.99 3.11 -13.29
CA VAL A 112 20.35 2.59 -13.36
C VAL A 112 21.38 3.72 -13.41
N GLY A 113 22.28 3.70 -12.43
CA GLY A 113 23.48 4.53 -12.41
C GLY A 113 23.32 5.88 -11.69
N THR A 114 24.44 6.41 -11.21
CA THR A 114 24.48 7.60 -10.35
C THR A 114 24.52 8.91 -11.15
N THR A 115 23.74 9.02 -12.23
CA THR A 115 23.83 10.22 -13.07
C THR A 115 23.22 11.41 -12.35
N LEU A 116 23.83 12.60 -12.48
CA LEU A 116 23.23 13.86 -12.00
C LEU A 116 22.02 14.29 -12.84
N ILE A 117 21.65 13.50 -13.85
CA ILE A 117 20.50 13.74 -14.71
C ILE A 117 19.31 13.03 -14.08
N LEU A 118 18.23 13.78 -13.84
CA LEU A 118 16.98 13.19 -13.36
C LEU A 118 16.31 12.42 -14.51
N THR A 119 16.14 11.12 -14.32
CA THR A 119 15.34 10.26 -15.19
C THR A 119 13.93 10.17 -14.63
N ARG A 120 12.95 10.25 -15.51
CA ARG A 120 11.52 10.21 -15.18
C ARG A 120 10.94 8.83 -15.42
N VAL A 121 10.07 8.40 -14.51
CA VAL A 121 9.09 7.34 -14.74
C VAL A 121 7.69 7.85 -14.40
N GLU A 122 6.68 7.34 -15.08
CA GLU A 122 5.28 7.62 -14.75
C GLU A 122 4.44 6.36 -14.93
N GLY A 123 3.37 6.23 -14.16
CA GLY A 123 2.52 5.06 -14.28
C GLY A 123 1.23 5.15 -13.48
N THR A 124 0.43 4.11 -13.64
CA THR A 124 -0.81 3.90 -12.91
C THR A 124 -0.81 2.54 -12.22
N ILE A 125 -1.45 2.48 -11.06
CA ILE A 125 -1.68 1.25 -10.29
C ILE A 125 -3.15 1.23 -9.91
N ALA A 126 -3.87 0.20 -10.36
CA ALA A 126 -5.27 -0.03 -10.00
C ALA A 126 -5.35 -1.13 -8.94
N PHE A 127 -6.05 -0.83 -7.85
CA PHE A 127 -6.22 -1.72 -6.71
C PHE A 127 -7.62 -2.32 -6.68
N GLN A 128 -7.73 -3.49 -6.06
CA GLN A 128 -9.01 -4.16 -5.84
C GLN A 128 -9.82 -3.48 -4.74
N ASN A 129 -9.15 -2.97 -3.71
CA ASN A 129 -9.78 -2.31 -2.58
C ASN A 129 -9.57 -0.79 -2.62
N PRO A 130 -10.47 0.00 -1.99
CA PRO A 130 -10.33 1.44 -1.97
C PRO A 130 -9.00 1.90 -1.37
N VAL A 131 -8.37 2.89 -2.00
CA VAL A 131 -7.19 3.58 -1.47
C VAL A 131 -7.62 4.48 -0.33
N LEU A 132 -6.96 4.32 0.82
CA LEU A 132 -7.20 5.09 2.04
C LEU A 132 -6.25 6.29 2.14
N GLY A 133 -5.03 6.13 1.64
CA GLY A 133 -4.02 7.17 1.69
C GLY A 133 -2.68 6.71 1.12
N ALA A 134 -1.71 7.61 1.16
CA ALA A 134 -0.33 7.33 0.77
C ALA A 134 0.68 7.99 1.72
N ILE A 135 1.82 7.33 1.89
CA ILE A 135 2.99 7.84 2.61
C ILE A 135 4.05 8.16 1.57
N VAL A 136 4.43 9.44 1.47
CA VAL A 136 5.35 9.94 0.46
C VAL A 136 6.60 10.56 1.07
N MET A 137 6.61 10.91 2.36
CA MET A 137 7.76 11.54 3.02
C MET A 137 8.74 10.49 3.56
N THR A 138 10.04 10.75 3.44
CA THR A 138 11.10 9.83 3.91
C THR A 138 10.93 9.44 5.36
N GLN A 139 10.66 10.41 6.23
CA GLN A 139 10.53 10.16 7.67
C GLN A 139 9.38 9.18 7.96
N HIS A 140 8.21 9.41 7.35
CA HIS A 140 7.05 8.56 7.57
C HIS A 140 7.18 7.19 6.91
N LEU A 141 7.91 7.08 5.78
CA LEU A 141 8.28 5.79 5.21
C LEU A 141 9.14 4.99 6.20
N ASN A 142 10.19 5.59 6.75
CA ASN A 142 11.08 4.96 7.72
C ASN A 142 10.32 4.52 8.99
N ASP A 143 9.50 5.42 9.55
CA ASP A 143 8.74 5.15 10.76
C ASP A 143 7.72 4.01 10.58
N SER A 144 7.20 3.84 9.36
CA SER A 144 6.18 2.84 9.05
C SER A 144 6.72 1.51 8.55
N ASP A 145 8.00 1.37 8.17
CA ASP A 145 8.55 0.11 7.65
C ASP A 145 8.41 -1.07 8.62
N SER A 146 8.62 -0.84 9.93
CA SER A 146 8.51 -1.91 10.92
C SER A 146 7.09 -2.49 11.05
N LEU A 147 6.08 -1.67 10.75
CA LEU A 147 4.66 -2.01 10.83
C LEU A 147 4.12 -2.53 9.49
N LEU A 148 4.40 -1.80 8.41
CA LEU A 148 3.81 -1.96 7.08
C LEU A 148 4.73 -2.68 6.09
N GLY A 149 6.02 -2.81 6.39
CA GLY A 149 6.97 -3.52 5.54
C GLY A 149 6.93 -5.03 5.73
N VAL A 150 7.50 -5.76 4.78
CA VAL A 150 7.67 -7.22 4.83
C VAL A 150 8.75 -7.58 5.87
N PRO A 151 8.47 -8.47 6.84
CA PRO A 151 9.49 -8.96 7.76
C PRO A 151 10.65 -9.61 7.03
N GLY A 152 11.88 -9.18 7.34
CA GLY A 152 13.10 -9.74 6.77
C GLY A 152 13.71 -8.91 5.65
N THR A 153 12.94 -7.99 5.04
CA THR A 153 13.50 -7.05 4.08
C THR A 153 14.24 -5.92 4.79
N VAL A 154 15.43 -5.61 4.29
CA VAL A 154 16.24 -4.46 4.69
C VAL A 154 15.86 -3.26 3.82
N TYR A 155 15.05 -2.36 4.37
CA TYR A 155 14.70 -1.09 3.75
C TYR A 155 15.78 -0.04 3.99
N ALA A 156 15.93 0.90 3.07
CA ALA A 156 16.78 2.06 3.28
C ALA A 156 16.26 2.91 4.46
N GLN A 157 17.12 3.13 5.46
CA GLN A 157 16.83 3.92 6.67
C GLN A 157 17.69 5.17 6.71
N GLY A 158 17.12 6.31 7.11
CA GLY A 158 17.86 7.57 7.27
C GLY A 158 18.48 8.13 5.99
N PHE A 159 18.11 7.57 4.83
CA PHE A 159 18.57 8.02 3.53
C PHE A 159 17.75 9.26 3.11
N THR A 160 18.41 10.42 3.07
CA THR A 160 17.79 11.64 2.54
C THR A 160 17.37 11.40 1.09
N TYR A 161 16.15 11.82 0.73
CA TYR A 161 15.54 11.61 -0.59
C TYR A 161 15.14 10.17 -0.91
N ARG A 162 14.77 9.34 0.08
CA ARG A 162 14.04 8.10 -0.18
C ARG A 162 12.60 8.40 -0.60
N GLY A 163 11.92 9.24 0.18
CA GLY A 163 10.60 9.75 -0.15
C GLY A 163 10.66 10.92 -1.13
N MET A 164 9.50 11.50 -1.43
CA MET A 164 9.34 12.64 -2.31
C MET A 164 9.46 13.96 -1.51
N GLU A 165 10.64 14.55 -1.48
CA GLU A 165 10.94 15.73 -0.66
C GLU A 165 11.13 17.01 -1.49
N GLU A 166 11.54 18.12 -0.86
CA GLU A 166 11.46 19.53 -1.30
C GLU A 166 12.16 19.90 -2.63
N PHE A 167 12.79 18.92 -3.29
CA PHE A 167 13.47 19.09 -4.57
C PHE A 167 13.08 18.05 -5.64
N ASP A 168 11.99 17.33 -5.44
CA ASP A 168 11.51 16.36 -6.43
C ASP A 168 10.51 16.97 -7.41
N HIS A 169 10.52 16.45 -8.64
CA HIS A 169 9.49 16.69 -9.65
C HIS A 169 8.39 15.62 -9.57
N ALA A 170 7.97 15.25 -8.36
CA ALA A 170 7.09 14.12 -8.17
C ALA A 170 5.59 14.50 -8.17
N LYS A 171 4.75 13.56 -8.57
CA LYS A 171 3.28 13.66 -8.52
C LYS A 171 2.70 12.34 -8.05
N VAL A 172 1.69 12.40 -7.17
CA VAL A 172 0.87 11.26 -6.74
C VAL A 172 -0.58 11.72 -6.65
N THR A 173 -1.45 11.11 -7.45
CA THR A 173 -2.86 11.49 -7.54
C THR A 173 -3.73 10.26 -7.44
N LEU A 174 -4.78 10.34 -6.62
CA LEU A 174 -5.86 9.37 -6.62
C LEU A 174 -6.88 9.79 -7.68
N VAL A 175 -6.85 9.16 -8.86
CA VAL A 175 -7.69 9.57 -10.00
C VAL A 175 -9.13 9.07 -9.89
N ASP A 176 -9.32 7.96 -9.18
CA ASP A 176 -10.58 7.41 -8.71
C ASP A 176 -10.32 6.63 -7.40
N PRO A 177 -11.34 6.18 -6.64
CA PRO A 177 -11.11 5.55 -5.34
C PRO A 177 -10.21 4.31 -5.33
N TYR A 178 -9.85 3.76 -6.49
CA TYR A 178 -9.10 2.52 -6.66
C TYR A 178 -7.82 2.70 -7.47
N THR A 179 -7.59 3.85 -8.12
CA THR A 179 -6.47 4.02 -9.05
C THR A 179 -5.57 5.17 -8.65
N VAL A 180 -4.29 4.87 -8.45
CA VAL A 180 -3.23 5.88 -8.23
C VAL A 180 -2.48 6.11 -9.54
N GLU A 181 -2.36 7.38 -9.93
CA GLU A 181 -1.44 7.85 -10.97
C GLU A 181 -0.23 8.52 -10.30
N PHE A 182 0.96 8.27 -10.81
CA PHE A 182 2.17 8.90 -10.31
C PHE A 182 3.15 9.30 -11.40
N ARG A 183 4.06 10.21 -11.03
CA ARG A 183 5.26 10.56 -11.78
C ARG A 183 6.40 10.74 -10.78
N LEU A 184 7.53 10.08 -11.01
CA LEU A 184 8.73 10.19 -10.18
C LEU A 184 9.90 10.66 -11.03
N PHE A 185 10.87 11.31 -10.37
CA PHE A 185 12.14 11.69 -10.97
C PHE A 185 13.24 11.30 -10.01
N ALA A 186 14.18 10.51 -10.49
CA ALA A 186 15.30 10.03 -9.69
C ALA A 186 16.58 10.12 -10.52
N GLY A 187 17.71 10.22 -9.84
CA GLY A 187 19.03 10.36 -10.47
C GLY A 187 20.06 9.61 -9.64
N PRO A 188 20.87 10.27 -8.81
CA PRO A 188 21.78 9.60 -7.88
C PRO A 188 21.09 9.09 -6.59
N VAL A 189 19.75 9.11 -6.56
CA VAL A 189 18.88 8.76 -5.44
C VAL A 189 17.77 7.85 -5.96
N MET A 190 17.11 7.11 -5.07
CA MET A 190 15.86 6.40 -5.38
C MET A 190 14.65 7.25 -4.97
N ASN A 191 13.46 6.94 -5.44
CA ASN A 191 12.22 7.48 -4.92
C ASN A 191 11.26 6.35 -4.57
N GLU A 192 10.61 6.50 -3.42
CA GLU A 192 9.62 5.56 -2.93
C GLU A 192 8.37 6.27 -2.42
N PHE A 193 7.24 5.57 -2.51
CA PHE A 193 6.05 5.91 -1.76
C PHE A 193 5.23 4.66 -1.47
N ARG A 194 4.45 4.72 -0.39
CA ARG A 194 3.61 3.61 0.05
C ARG A 194 2.15 3.95 -0.12
N VAL A 195 1.40 3.08 -0.78
CA VAL A 195 -0.05 3.18 -0.92
C VAL A 195 -0.72 2.27 0.11
N ILE A 196 -1.69 2.82 0.84
CA ILE A 196 -2.50 2.09 1.82
C ILE A 196 -3.89 1.88 1.25
N THR A 197 -4.32 0.63 1.17
CA THR A 197 -5.67 0.27 0.74
C THR A 197 -6.44 -0.34 1.91
N ALA A 198 -7.76 -0.29 1.83
CA ALA A 198 -8.62 -1.04 2.74
C ALA A 198 -8.44 -2.54 2.51
N ILE A 199 -8.77 -3.35 3.52
CA ILE A 199 -8.99 -4.78 3.30
C ILE A 199 -10.35 -4.98 2.61
N PRO A 200 -10.56 -6.08 1.88
CA PRO A 200 -11.90 -6.45 1.43
C PRO A 200 -12.80 -6.52 2.66
N GLU A 201 -13.86 -5.71 2.71
CA GLU A 201 -14.77 -5.77 3.84
C GLU A 201 -15.31 -7.21 3.94
N PRO A 202 -15.19 -7.89 5.08
CA PRO A 202 -16.14 -8.94 5.36
C PRO A 202 -17.50 -8.24 5.36
N ALA A 203 -18.41 -8.72 4.52
CA ALA A 203 -19.76 -8.21 4.26
C ALA A 203 -20.54 -7.53 5.42
N PRO A 204 -20.34 -7.82 6.72
CA PRO A 204 -20.99 -7.06 7.80
C PRO A 204 -20.60 -5.57 8.00
N ALA A 205 -19.44 -5.08 7.56
CA ALA A 205 -19.03 -3.69 7.86
C ALA A 205 -19.88 -2.61 7.13
N LEU A 206 -20.28 -2.89 5.89
CA LEU A 206 -21.19 -2.06 5.09
C LEU A 206 -22.55 -1.79 5.77
N LEU A 207 -23.03 -2.74 6.58
CA LEU A 207 -24.29 -2.59 7.32
C LEU A 207 -24.18 -1.63 8.51
N ALA A 208 -23.00 -1.53 9.13
CA ALA A 208 -22.78 -0.64 10.27
C ALA A 208 -22.70 0.84 9.83
N ILE A 209 -22.04 1.12 8.71
CA ILE A 209 -21.88 2.48 8.18
C ILE A 209 -23.21 3.05 7.66
N ILE A 210 -24.02 2.24 6.98
CA ILE A 210 -25.37 2.64 6.55
C ILE A 210 -26.30 2.86 7.75
N GLY A 211 -26.16 2.04 8.81
CA GLY A 211 -26.93 2.21 10.06
C GLY A 211 -26.67 3.54 10.77
N LEU A 212 -25.42 4.02 10.79
CA LEU A 212 -25.06 5.28 11.44
C LEU A 212 -25.58 6.51 10.65
N LEU A 213 -25.55 6.45 9.31
CA LEU A 213 -26.03 7.53 8.45
C LEU A 213 -27.57 7.68 8.45
N LEU A 214 -28.30 6.57 8.62
CA LEU A 214 -29.77 6.59 8.69
C LEU A 214 -30.31 7.04 10.05
N THR A 215 -29.55 6.86 11.13
CA THR A 215 -29.95 7.29 12.48
C THR A 215 -29.67 8.76 12.75
N ALA A 216 -28.62 9.33 12.16
CA ALA A 216 -28.26 10.74 12.31
C ALA A 216 -29.25 11.74 11.65
N ARG A 217 -30.12 11.29 10.73
CA ARG A 217 -31.05 12.17 10.00
C ARG A 217 -32.39 12.46 10.70
N ARG A 218 -32.64 11.95 11.92
CA ARG A 218 -33.98 11.99 12.54
C ARG A 218 -34.21 12.98 13.69
N THR A 219 -33.30 13.91 13.99
CA THR A 219 -33.53 14.89 15.06
C THR A 219 -33.47 16.34 14.57
N THR A 220 -34.59 16.84 14.05
CA THR A 220 -34.88 18.29 14.04
C THR A 220 -36.06 18.57 15.00
N PRO A 221 -35.88 19.41 16.03
CA PRO A 221 -36.93 19.70 17.00
C PRO A 221 -37.96 20.70 16.45
N ARG A 222 -39.25 20.36 16.53
CA ARG A 222 -40.36 21.29 16.27
C ARG A 222 -40.41 22.35 17.39
N ARG A 223 -40.26 23.63 17.04
CA ARG A 223 -40.52 24.74 17.98
C ARG A 223 -42.03 24.90 18.22
N PRO A 224 -42.49 25.06 19.47
CA PRO A 224 -43.86 25.45 19.77
C PRO A 224 -44.04 26.97 19.55
N ARG A 225 -45.29 27.36 19.26
CA ARG A 225 -45.75 28.73 18.99
C ARG A 225 -45.84 29.56 20.27
#